data_AF-A0A392W7V8-F1
#
_entry.id   AF-A0A392W7V8-F1
#
_cell.length_a   1.000
_cell.length_b   1.000
_cell.length_c   1.000
_cell.angle_alpha   90.00
_cell.angle_beta   90.00
_cell.angle_gamma   90.00
#
_symmetry.space_group_name_H-M   'P 1'
#
loop_
_entity.id
_entity.type
_entity.pdbx_description
1 polymer ?
#
loop_
_entity_poly.entity_id
_entity_poly.type
_entity_poly.pdbx_seq_one_letter_code
_entity_poly.pdbx_strand_id
1 'polypeptide(L)' 'DLLDVQHDLTALKKFDGAYWLNLFDSRVGKTTWPYGSGVWSKKEWVLPEIDDDDIVSAFE' A
#
# COMPACT_ATOMS: atom_id res chain seq x y z
N ASP A 1 11.50 -21.18 -15.74
CA ASP A 1 11.10 -20.79 -14.37
C ASP A 1 10.46 -19.41 -14.37
N LEU A 2 9.49 -19.22 -13.47
CA LEU A 2 8.83 -17.96 -13.20
C LEU A 2 9.23 -17.46 -11.81
N LEU A 3 9.20 -16.15 -11.62
CA LEU A 3 9.39 -15.48 -10.33
C LEU A 3 8.06 -14.94 -9.82
N ASP A 4 7.96 -14.81 -8.50
CA ASP A 4 6.80 -14.26 -7.80
C ASP A 4 7.25 -13.27 -6.71
N VAL A 5 6.40 -12.31 -6.37
CA VAL A 5 6.67 -11.30 -5.34
C VAL A 5 6.15 -11.82 -3.99
N GLN A 6 7.01 -11.78 -2.98
CA GLN A 6 6.69 -12.26 -1.64
C GLN A 6 6.96 -11.18 -0.60
N HIS A 7 5.94 -10.84 0.20
CA HIS A 7 6.05 -9.87 1.28
C HIS A 7 6.48 -10.52 2.60
N ASP A 8 7.06 -9.73 3.50
CA ASP A 8 7.28 -10.15 4.89
C ASP A 8 5.93 -10.22 5.65
N LEU A 9 5.32 -11.41 5.61
CA LEU A 9 4.08 -11.69 6.35
C LEU A 9 4.24 -11.58 7.86
N THR A 10 5.47 -11.73 8.39
CA THR A 10 5.72 -11.58 9.83
C THR A 10 5.60 -10.12 10.23
N ALA A 11 6.13 -9.21 9.41
CA ALA A 11 5.96 -7.77 9.63
C ALA A 11 4.49 -7.35 9.49
N LEU A 12 3.78 -7.82 8.45
CA LEU A 12 2.37 -7.46 8.24
C LEU A 12 1.45 -7.95 9.37
N LYS A 13 1.71 -9.14 9.92
CA LYS A 13 0.92 -9.73 11.02
C LYS A 13 1.13 -9.03 12.38
N LYS A 14 2.08 -8.11 12.50
CA LYS A 14 2.17 -7.24 13.70
C LYS A 14 0.96 -6.32 13.83
N PHE A 15 0.25 -6.09 12.74
CA PHE A 15 -0.98 -5.31 12.68
C PHE A 15 -2.16 -6.24 12.40
N ASP A 16 -3.24 -6.03 13.15
CA ASP A 16 -4.45 -6.85 13.02
C ASP A 16 -5.31 -6.44 11.81
N GLY A 17 -6.34 -7.23 11.52
CA GLY A 17 -7.24 -6.95 10.39
C GLY A 17 -8.00 -5.63 10.55
N ALA A 18 -8.34 -5.24 11.78
CA ALA A 18 -9.05 -3.99 12.04
C ALA A 18 -8.18 -2.77 11.74
N TYR A 19 -6.89 -2.84 12.09
CA TYR A 19 -5.90 -1.82 11.73
C TYR A 19 -5.84 -1.63 10.22
N TRP A 20 -5.67 -2.72 9.46
CA TRP A 20 -5.54 -2.63 8.00
C TRP A 20 -6.80 -2.09 7.34
N LEU A 21 -7.98 -2.55 7.80
CA LEU A 21 -9.27 -2.03 7.32
C LEU A 21 -9.36 -0.52 7.56
N ASN A 22 -9.13 -0.07 8.80
CA ASN A 22 -9.21 1.35 9.15
C ASN A 22 -8.18 2.20 8.39
N LEU A 23 -6.95 1.69 8.21
CA LEU A 23 -5.89 2.37 7.47
C LEU A 23 -6.30 2.59 6.02
N PHE A 24 -6.78 1.54 5.35
CA PHE A 24 -7.16 1.62 3.94
C PHE A 24 -8.43 2.44 3.73
N ASP A 25 -9.43 2.31 4.61
CA ASP A 25 -10.65 3.11 4.56
C ASP A 25 -10.36 4.61 4.77
N SER A 26 -9.41 4.96 5.64
CA SER A 26 -9.03 6.36 5.87
C SER A 26 -8.47 7.07 4.62
N ARG A 27 -8.02 6.31 3.63
CA ARG A 27 -7.42 6.78 2.38
C ARG A 27 -8.44 6.89 1.23
N VAL A 28 -9.65 6.34 1.39
CA VAL A 28 -10.69 6.39 0.36
C VAL A 28 -11.12 7.84 0.08
N GLY A 29 -11.17 8.21 -1.20
CA GLY A 29 -11.58 9.54 -1.64
C GLY A 29 -10.63 10.68 -1.27
N LYS A 30 -9.41 10.36 -0.81
CA LYS A 30 -8.37 11.36 -0.54
C LYS A 30 -7.60 11.68 -1.82
N THR A 31 -7.11 12.91 -1.91
CA THR A 31 -6.20 13.36 -3.00
C THR A 31 -4.76 13.52 -2.53
N THR A 32 -4.47 13.12 -1.29
CA THR A 32 -3.12 13.17 -0.71
C THR A 32 -2.22 12.21 -1.46
N TRP A 33 -1.09 12.71 -1.96
CA TRP A 33 -0.06 11.86 -2.58
C TRP A 33 0.56 10.90 -1.56
N PRO A 34 0.84 9.63 -1.89
CA PRO A 34 0.45 8.90 -3.11
C PRO A 34 -0.93 8.22 -2.99
N TYR A 35 -1.59 8.32 -1.83
CA TYR A 35 -2.77 7.54 -1.44
C TYR A 35 -4.06 7.84 -2.21
N GLY A 36 -4.08 8.83 -3.09
CA GLY A 36 -5.19 9.05 -4.02
C GLY A 36 -5.38 7.95 -5.06
N SER A 37 -4.34 7.14 -5.32
CA SER A 37 -4.44 5.97 -6.18
C SER A 37 -5.02 4.75 -5.46
N GLY A 38 -5.85 3.98 -6.15
CA GLY A 38 -6.36 2.69 -5.70
C GLY A 38 -5.26 1.67 -5.40
N VAL A 39 -4.15 1.71 -6.15
CA VAL A 39 -2.94 0.90 -5.92
C VAL A 39 -2.18 1.42 -4.70
N TRP A 40 -1.78 2.70 -4.73
CA TRP A 40 -0.87 3.25 -3.71
C TRP A 40 -1.54 3.53 -2.36
N SER A 41 -2.88 3.56 -2.29
CA SER A 41 -3.60 3.53 -1.02
C SER A 41 -3.33 2.26 -0.18
N LYS A 42 -2.65 1.26 -0.75
CA LYS A 42 -2.16 0.04 -0.08
C LYS A 42 -0.66 -0.16 -0.29
N LYS A 43 0.14 0.93 -0.38
CA LYS A 43 1.60 0.91 -0.60
C LYS A 43 2.33 -0.18 0.20
N GLU A 44 1.94 -0.38 1.46
CA GLU A 44 2.52 -1.37 2.38
C GLU A 44 2.40 -2.82 1.88
N TRP A 45 1.40 -3.12 1.06
CA TRP A 45 1.13 -4.43 0.46
C TRP A 45 1.50 -4.49 -1.03
N VAL A 46 2.10 -3.42 -1.58
CA VAL A 46 2.49 -3.34 -2.99
C VAL A 46 4.00 -3.23 -3.12
N LEU A 47 4.58 -2.14 -2.61
CA LEU A 47 6.02 -1.92 -2.62
C LEU A 47 6.40 -1.09 -1.40
N PRO A 48 6.56 -1.71 -0.23
CA PRO A 48 6.65 -1.01 1.05
C PRO A 48 7.88 -0.08 1.15
N GLU A 49 8.93 -0.37 0.40
CA GLU A 49 10.25 0.28 0.54
C GLU A 49 10.48 1.44 -0.43
N ILE A 50 9.59 1.68 -1.41
CA ILE A 50 9.76 2.79 -2.37
C ILE A 50 9.56 4.13 -1.66
N ASP A 51 10.33 5.15 -2.04
CA ASP A 51 10.05 6.52 -1.61
C ASP A 51 8.80 7.06 -2.31
N ASP A 52 8.06 7.96 -1.67
CA ASP A 52 6.91 8.60 -2.31
C ASP A 52 7.32 9.45 -3.53
N ASP A 53 8.54 9.97 -3.55
CA ASP A 53 9.09 10.77 -4.66
C ASP A 53 9.38 9.92 -5.92
N ASP A 54 9.57 8.61 -5.76
CA ASP A 54 9.84 7.66 -6.86
C ASP A 54 8.56 6.99 -7.40
N ILE A 55 7.41 7.25 -6.77
CA ILE A 55 6.13 6.69 -7.22
C ILE A 55 5.68 7.39 -8.51
N VAL A 56 5.39 6.60 -9.54
CA VAL A 56 4.73 7.07 -10.75
C VAL A 56 3.29 6.59 -10.75
N SER A 57 2.34 7.52 -10.70
CA SER A 57 0.90 7.21 -10.64
C SER A 57 0.07 8.21 -11.43
N ALA A 58 -1.00 7.71 -12.06
CA ALA A 58 -2.03 8.51 -12.71
C ALA A 58 -3.32 8.64 -11.87
N PHE A 59 -3.28 8.26 -10.59
CA PHE A 59 -4.45 8.17 -9.68
C PHE A 59 -5.53 7.18 -10.13
N GLU A 60 -5.11 6.05 -10.71
CA GLU A 60 -5.96 4.87 -10.91
C GLU A 60 -6.15 4.07 -9.61
#